data_AF-T0MXR2-F1
#
_entry.id   AF-T0MXR2-F1
#
_cell.length_a   1.000
_cell.length_b   1.000
_cell.length_c   1.000
_cell.angle_alpha   90.00
_cell.angle_beta   90.00
_cell.angle_gamma   90.00
#
_symmetry.space_group_name_H-M   'P 1'
#
loop_
_entity.id
_entity.type
_entity.pdbx_description
1 polymer ?
#
loop_
_entity_poly.entity_id
_entity_poly.type
_entity_poly.pdbx_seq_one_letter_code
_entity_poly.pdbx_strand_id
1 'polypeptide(L)'
;MIAWNSLLDFVLTFVVGLLFGLAVKKGAMAFLLAIIGFIIAGYVGITFIPKISLTYEINKFFALASSYLKDFQIGALTVSLTVVLFLVGLAIGLWKG
;
A
#
# COMPACT_ATOMS: atom_id res chain seq x y z
N MET A 1 -9.98 18.30 30.97
CA MET A 1 -8.53 18.29 30.66
C MET A 1 -8.33 17.36 29.47
N ILE A 2 -7.83 17.86 28.34
CA ILE A 2 -7.51 17.00 27.20
C ILE A 2 -6.28 16.19 27.59
N ALA A 3 -6.36 14.85 27.51
CA ALA A 3 -5.24 13.98 27.82
C ALA A 3 -4.16 14.16 26.74
N TRP A 4 -2.94 14.52 27.13
CA TRP A 4 -1.80 14.71 26.22
C TRP A 4 -1.57 13.51 25.28
N ASN A 5 -1.86 12.31 25.75
CA ASN A 5 -1.78 11.07 24.97
C ASN A 5 -2.68 11.12 23.72
N SER A 6 -3.88 11.70 23.83
CA SER A 6 -4.82 11.77 22.71
C SER A 6 -4.34 12.72 21.61
N LEU A 7 -3.64 13.81 21.95
CA LEU A 7 -3.04 14.70 20.96
C LEU A 7 -1.86 14.03 20.25
N LEU A 8 -1.05 13.28 20.99
CA LEU A 8 0.06 12.51 20.42
C LEU A 8 -0.46 11.49 19.40
N ASP A 9 -1.53 10.76 19.74
CA ASP A 9 -2.15 9.75 18.87
C ASP A 9 -2.67 10.35 17.56
N PHE A 10 -3.27 11.54 17.60
CA PHE A 10 -3.73 12.23 16.38
C PHE A 10 -2.58 12.64 15.47
N VAL A 11 -1.50 13.19 16.03
CA VAL A 11 -0.33 13.61 15.25
C VAL A 11 0.38 12.39 14.66
N LEU A 12 0.58 11.34 15.46
CA LEU A 12 1.17 10.07 15.00
C LEU A 12 0.35 9.47 13.86
N THR A 13 -0.98 9.41 14.01
CA THR A 13 -1.87 8.87 12.97
C THR A 13 -1.75 9.65 11.66
N PHE A 14 -1.71 10.98 11.74
CA PHE A 14 -1.54 11.84 10.56
C PHE A 14 -0.17 11.63 9.88
N VAL A 15 0.91 11.61 10.66
CA VAL A 15 2.28 11.39 10.14
C VAL A 15 2.41 10.00 9.52
N VAL A 16 1.86 8.98 10.16
CA VAL A 16 1.84 7.61 9.61
C VAL A 16 1.07 7.57 8.30
N GLY A 17 -0.12 8.19 8.22
CA GLY A 17 -0.87 8.32 6.97
C GLY A 17 -0.04 8.99 5.88
N LEU A 18 0.64 10.09 6.20
CA LEU A 18 1.50 10.82 5.26
C LEU A 18 2.67 9.97 4.75
N LEU A 19 3.40 9.28 5.64
CA LEU A 19 4.50 8.40 5.27
C LEU A 19 4.03 7.22 4.40
N PHE A 20 2.87 6.65 4.71
CA PHE A 20 2.25 5.61 3.88
C PHE A 20 1.91 6.13 2.48
N GLY A 21 1.32 7.32 2.36
CA GLY A 21 1.02 7.93 1.06
C GLY A 21 2.27 8.12 0.19
N LEU A 22 3.37 8.59 0.78
CA LEU A 22 4.67 8.73 0.11
C LEU A 22 5.22 7.36 -0.33
N ALA A 23 5.14 6.36 0.54
CA ALA A 23 5.64 5.01 0.28
C ALA A 23 4.86 4.32 -0.84
N VAL A 24 3.53 4.46 -0.87
CA VAL A 24 2.68 3.88 -1.92
C VAL A 24 3.05 4.41 -3.29
N LYS A 25 3.23 5.73 -3.44
CA LYS A 25 3.56 6.32 -4.74
C LYS A 25 4.92 5.83 -5.26
N LYS A 26 5.94 5.82 -4.39
CA LYS A 26 7.27 5.33 -4.74
C LYS A 26 7.29 3.83 -4.99
N GLY A 27 6.54 3.05 -4.21
CA GLY A 27 6.38 1.61 -4.38
C GLY A 27 5.70 1.25 -5.71
N ALA A 28 4.64 1.98 -6.07
CA ALA A 28 3.96 1.81 -7.35
C ALA A 28 4.90 2.10 -8.54
N MET A 29 5.71 3.17 -8.45
CA MET A 29 6.70 3.48 -9.49
C MET A 29 7.76 2.38 -9.59
N ALA A 30 8.32 1.92 -8.46
CA ALA A 30 9.30 0.84 -8.43
C ALA A 30 8.74 -0.48 -9.01
N PHE A 31 7.48 -0.81 -8.70
CA PHE A 31 6.80 -1.97 -9.27
C PHE A 31 6.65 -1.86 -10.79
N LEU A 32 6.30 -0.67 -11.29
CA LEU A 32 6.18 -0.43 -12.73
C LEU A 32 7.54 -0.53 -13.44
N LEU A 33 8.62 0.00 -12.85
CA LEU A 33 9.99 -0.20 -13.36
C LEU A 33 10.38 -1.69 -13.34
N ALA A 34 9.99 -2.45 -12.31
CA ALA A 34 10.25 -3.87 -12.24
C ALA A 34 9.58 -4.65 -13.38
N ILE A 35 8.32 -4.31 -13.72
CA ILE A 35 7.62 -4.90 -14.87
C ILE A 35 8.36 -4.58 -16.17
N ILE A 36 8.73 -3.31 -16.38
CA ILE A 36 9.45 -2.88 -17.59
C ILE A 36 10.79 -3.61 -17.69
N GLY A 37 11.54 -3.71 -16.59
CA GLY A 37 12.80 -4.46 -16.51
C GLY A 37 12.60 -5.94 -16.84
N PHE A 38 11.51 -6.55 -16.41
CA PHE A 38 11.18 -7.95 -16.72
C PHE A 38 10.91 -8.16 -18.22
N ILE A 39 10.18 -7.23 -18.86
CA ILE A 39 9.92 -7.26 -20.30
C ILE A 39 11.23 -7.13 -21.09
N ILE A 40 12.09 -6.18 -20.70
CA ILE A 40 13.39 -5.97 -21.36
C ILE A 40 14.30 -7.19 -21.16
N ALA A 41 14.36 -7.75 -19.95
CA ALA A 41 15.14 -8.97 -19.68
C ALA A 41 14.67 -10.16 -20.53
N GLY A 42 13.35 -10.29 -20.74
CA GLY A 42 12.77 -11.29 -21.64
C GLY A 42 13.18 -11.08 -23.09
N TYR A 43 13.26 -9.83 -23.55
CA TYR A 43 13.70 -9.50 -24.91
C TYR A 43 15.22 -9.71 -25.12
N VAL A 44 16.04 -9.37 -24.13
CA VAL A 44 17.50 -9.50 -24.18
C VAL A 44 17.96 -10.97 -24.00
N GLY A 45 17.03 -11.89 -23.74
CA GLY A 45 17.32 -13.32 -23.63
C GLY A 45 18.05 -13.69 -22.33
N ILE A 46 17.94 -12.86 -21.29
CA ILE A 46 18.50 -13.15 -19.97
C ILE A 46 17.67 -14.29 -19.37
N THR A 47 18.16 -15.52 -19.46
CA THR A 47 17.49 -16.78 -19.11
C THR A 47 17.22 -16.98 -17.60
N PHE A 48 17.48 -15.96 -16.78
CA PHE A 48 17.14 -15.94 -15.34
C PHE A 48 15.66 -15.66 -15.07
N ILE A 49 14.78 -15.80 -16.07
CA ILE A 49 13.34 -15.72 -15.87
C ILE A 49 12.89 -17.15 -15.54
N PRO A 50 12.63 -17.47 -14.25
CA PRO A 50 11.94 -18.70 -13.93
C PRO A 50 10.65 -18.72 -14.76
N LYS A 51 10.32 -19.88 -15.35
CA LYS A 51 9.03 -20.13 -16.00
C LYS A 51 7.92 -20.18 -14.94
N ILE A 52 7.86 -19.17 -14.08
CA ILE A 52 6.74 -18.93 -13.19
C ILE A 52 5.59 -18.53 -14.10
N SER A 53 4.56 -19.37 -14.11
CA SER A 53 3.28 -19.01 -14.67
C SER A 53 2.83 -17.73 -13.96
N LEU A 54 2.84 -16.60 -14.68
CA LEU A 54 2.30 -15.33 -14.19
C LEU A 54 0.90 -15.53 -13.61
N THR A 55 0.11 -16.41 -14.22
CA THR A 55 -1.22 -16.80 -13.75
C THR A 55 -1.21 -17.44 -12.36
N TYR A 56 -0.20 -18.26 -12.04
CA TYR A 56 -0.08 -18.90 -10.73
C TYR A 56 0.25 -17.89 -9.62
N GLU A 57 1.21 -17.00 -9.85
CA GLU A 57 1.60 -15.98 -8.87
C GLU A 57 0.50 -14.92 -8.68
N ILE A 58 -0.15 -14.51 -9.76
CA ILE A 58 -1.29 -13.57 -9.71
C ILE A 58 -2.44 -14.19 -8.91
N ASN A 59 -2.82 -15.44 -9.19
CA ASN A 59 -3.89 -16.12 -8.45
C ASN A 59 -3.53 -16.30 -6.97
N LYS A 60 -2.27 -16.57 -6.65
CA LYS A 60 -1.80 -16.70 -5.28
C LYS A 60 -1.84 -15.36 -4.54
N PHE A 61 -1.47 -14.27 -5.22
CA PHE A 61 -1.58 -12.92 -4.69
C PHE A 61 -3.03 -12.52 -4.44
N PHE A 62 -3.95 -12.79 -5.38
CA PHE A 62 -5.38 -12.54 -5.19
C PHE A 62 -6.00 -13.43 -4.11
N ALA A 63 -5.56 -14.68 -3.96
CA ALA A 63 -5.99 -15.55 -2.88
C ALA A 63 -5.50 -15.04 -1.50
N LEU A 64 -4.28 -14.52 -1.44
CA LEU A 64 -3.74 -13.89 -0.24
C LEU A 64 -4.49 -12.58 0.08
N ALA A 65 -4.67 -11.71 -0.91
CA ALA A 65 -5.41 -10.47 -0.73
C ALA A 65 -6.85 -10.72 -0.30
N SER A 66 -7.55 -11.68 -0.92
CA SER A 66 -8.93 -12.01 -0.56
C SER A 66 -9.06 -12.68 0.81
N SER A 67 -8.04 -13.36 1.32
CA SER A 67 -8.05 -13.87 2.70
C SER A 67 -7.90 -12.74 3.72
N TYR A 68 -6.96 -11.82 3.51
CA TYR A 68 -6.82 -10.63 4.37
C TYR A 68 -8.02 -9.67 4.29
N LEU A 69 -8.67 -9.57 3.13
CA LEU A 69 -9.88 -8.76 2.96
C LEU A 69 -11.11 -9.38 3.62
N LYS A 70 -11.16 -10.72 3.78
CA LYS A 70 -12.26 -11.41 4.47
C LYS A 70 -12.20 -11.23 5.99
N ASP A 71 -11.00 -11.14 6.54
CA ASP A 71 -10.77 -10.78 7.95
C ASP A 71 -10.92 -9.27 8.21
N PHE A 72 -10.96 -8.46 7.15
CA PHE A 72 -11.30 -7.04 7.22
C PHE A 72 -12.82 -6.88 7.39
N GLN A 73 -13.31 -7.25 8.57
CA GLN A 73 -14.66 -6.90 9.00
C GLN A 73 -14.74 -5.39 9.18
N ILE A 74 -15.24 -4.70 8.15
CA ILE A 74 -15.68 -3.31 8.23
C ILE A 74 -16.97 -3.28 9.07
N GLY A 75 -16.88 -3.65 10.35
CA GLY A 75 -17.94 -3.44 11.31
C GLY A 75 -18.16 -1.94 11.41
N ALA A 76 -19.31 -1.47 10.91
CA ALA A 76 -19.76 -0.08 10.90
C ALA A 76 -18.61 0.93 10.94
N LEU A 77 -18.16 1.38 9.75
CA LEU A 77 -17.23 2.49 9.54
C LEU A 77 -17.74 3.73 10.31
N THR A 78 -17.48 3.74 11.60
CA THR A 78 -17.77 4.85 12.48
C THR A 78 -16.61 5.78 12.18
N VAL A 79 -16.87 6.75 11.31
CA VAL A 79 -15.86 7.71 10.83
C VAL A 79 -15.36 8.49 12.02
N SER A 80 -14.36 7.94 12.70
CA SER A 80 -13.70 8.59 13.82
C SER A 80 -12.76 9.63 13.25
N LEU A 81 -12.57 10.71 14.02
CA LEU A 81 -11.67 11.80 13.66
C LEU A 81 -10.26 11.28 13.29
N THR A 82 -9.81 10.21 13.96
CA THR A 82 -8.55 9.51 13.70
C THR A 82 -8.47 8.90 12.30
N VAL A 83 -9.54 8.25 11.82
CA VAL A 83 -9.59 7.69 10.46
C VAL A 83 -9.56 8.80 9.41
N VAL A 84 -10.27 9.91 9.66
CA VAL A 84 -10.24 11.07 8.76
C VAL A 84 -8.84 11.68 8.70
N LEU A 85 -8.19 11.88 9.85
CA LEU A 85 -6.81 12.39 9.92
C LEU A 85 -5.81 11.48 9.21
N PHE A 86 -5.96 10.15 9.34
CA PHE A 86 -5.16 9.19 8.61
C PHE A 86 -5.36 9.34 7.09
N LEU A 87 -6.60 9.39 6.62
CA LEU A 87 -6.92 9.51 5.20
C LEU A 87 -6.46 10.84 4.61
N VAL A 88 -6.56 11.94 5.36
CA VAL A 88 -6.04 13.26 4.94
C VAL A 88 -4.52 13.22 4.85
N GLY A 89 -3.83 12.66 5.85
CA GLY A 89 -2.38 12.44 5.79
C GLY A 89 -1.98 11.62 4.57
N LEU A 90 -2.67 10.51 4.33
CA LEU A 90 -2.47 9.61 3.19
C LEU A 90 -2.70 10.33 1.85
N ALA A 91 -3.78 11.09 1.70
CA ALA A 91 -4.08 11.84 0.50
C ALA A 91 -3.00 12.90 0.19
N ILE A 92 -2.53 13.63 1.22
CA ILE A 92 -1.44 14.60 1.08
C ILE A 92 -0.13 13.89 0.70
N GLY A 93 0.17 12.76 1.34
CA GLY A 93 1.33 11.92 1.04
C GLY A 93 1.32 11.40 -0.39
N LEU A 94 0.17 10.96 -0.90
CA LEU A 94 0.01 10.54 -2.30
C LEU A 94 0.20 11.70 -3.28
N TRP A 95 -0.34 12.88 -2.96
CA TRP A 95 -0.27 14.03 -3.86
C TRP A 95 1.15 14.59 -3.98
N LYS A 96 1.85 14.76 -2.85
CA LYS A 96 3.20 15.34 -2.79
C LYS A 96 4.34 14.33 -2.96
N GLY A 97 4.07 13.03 -2.82
CA GLY A 97 5.10 11.97 -2.83
C GLY A 97 5.76 11.70 -4.16
#